data_AF-A0A1V9Y5F0-F1
#
_entry.id   AF-A0A1V9Y5F0-F1
#
_cell.length_a   1.000
_cell.length_b   1.000
_cell.length_c   1.000
_cell.angle_alpha   90.00
_cell.angle_beta   90.00
_cell.angle_gamma   90.00
#
_symmetry.space_group_name_H-M   'P 1'
#
loop_
_entity.id
_entity.type
_entity.pdbx_description
1 polymer ?
#
loop_
_entity_poly.entity_id
_entity_poly.type
_entity_poly.pdbx_seq_one_letter_code
_entity_poly.pdbx_strand_id
1 'polypeptide(L)'
;MASFLGAKAACPTGYDEWLFVVAPQVLFATAAASLAFNTTTSVALACQAEIVAPLSCVASLTSLAGFFTKHFTTDTLAAFEERAAAVQGEVAALGAGVTQYTLTLASRTVSFFHQSIFAPTDPAMHFVGWIFAYDWATGAREVVSVEGDVGTFAVVSTSVAATTFSASPYELPTNVAVYFRVLCQYVSTVLLFVAATVVVYSFVNGFKSEGSNLLKVNRVGGMVWVGRPLLFLRSVTALCIMSTATLETTAVGRLTLATTSDASAGVNDGISKVLVAGELCWLVYIAADYCMVVTQEYTASYSSKAAILVWALAALLSFAAPVTHNASLDRRCEVAVVDYELVCRSGIVTIGSKTRFLQLVALALGTSVVVYAHDRLRYKPVLPTERPSYLLSCGARYLFARQGWIHGGVYYIDYASAALTGLLVFPYRRTAYVFDIKTWRTLSLCQETIEAKTQFHPMSRRLAAAIPCIE
;
A
#
# COMPACT_ATOMS: atom_id res chain seq x y z
N MET A 1 30.14 -5.97 42.00
CA MET A 1 29.35 -5.42 40.88
C MET A 1 29.20 -6.51 39.83
N ALA A 2 28.03 -6.61 39.22
CA ALA A 2 27.66 -7.63 38.26
C ALA A 2 26.88 -6.97 37.11
N SER A 3 27.01 -7.49 35.90
CA SER A 3 26.19 -7.04 34.77
C SER A 3 24.73 -7.42 34.99
N PHE A 4 23.81 -6.63 34.45
CA PHE A 4 22.40 -6.97 34.51
C PHE A 4 22.09 -8.19 33.62
N LEU A 5 20.91 -8.78 33.83
CA LEU A 5 20.45 -9.93 33.04
C LEU A 5 20.49 -9.63 31.53
N GLY A 6 21.03 -10.53 30.71
CA GLY A 6 20.86 -10.43 29.26
C GLY A 6 21.62 -11.48 28.46
N ALA A 7 21.25 -11.64 27.19
CA ALA A 7 21.83 -12.66 26.30
C ALA A 7 23.34 -12.47 26.04
N LYS A 8 23.85 -11.25 26.19
CA LYS A 8 25.29 -10.91 26.06
C LYS A 8 25.96 -10.62 27.42
N ALA A 9 25.21 -10.76 28.52
CA ALA A 9 25.73 -10.55 29.85
C ALA A 9 26.67 -11.69 30.22
N ALA A 10 27.87 -11.35 30.69
CA ALA A 10 28.83 -12.35 31.10
C ALA A 10 28.42 -12.89 32.49
N CYS A 11 28.39 -14.21 32.66
CA CYS A 11 28.15 -14.85 33.96
C CYS A 11 29.26 -14.68 35.03
N PRO A 12 30.56 -14.41 34.73
CA PRO A 12 31.57 -14.33 35.77
C PRO A 12 31.51 -13.00 36.55
N THR A 13 32.01 -13.06 37.78
CA THR A 13 32.22 -11.91 38.68
C THR A 13 33.27 -10.94 38.09
N GLY A 14 32.99 -9.64 38.07
CA GLY A 14 33.98 -8.60 37.72
C GLY A 14 33.66 -7.72 36.51
N TYR A 15 32.46 -7.81 35.94
CA TYR A 15 31.95 -6.87 34.93
C TYR A 15 30.92 -5.93 35.54
N ASP A 16 31.08 -4.63 35.27
CA ASP A 16 30.19 -3.57 35.73
C ASP A 16 29.22 -3.18 34.61
N GLU A 17 27.95 -2.99 34.98
CA GLU A 17 26.96 -2.37 34.09
C GLU A 17 27.23 -0.87 34.03
N TRP A 18 27.71 -0.38 32.88
CA TRP A 18 27.90 1.05 32.65
C TRP A 18 26.67 1.66 32.01
N LEU A 19 26.17 2.74 32.62
CA LEU A 19 25.09 3.53 32.05
C LEU A 19 25.68 4.66 31.20
N PHE A 20 25.71 4.45 29.88
CA PHE A 20 26.08 5.50 28.95
C PHE A 20 24.84 6.31 28.58
N VAL A 21 24.76 7.52 29.13
CA VAL A 21 23.62 8.41 28.91
C VAL A 21 23.74 9.18 27.59
N VAL A 22 22.63 9.33 26.88
CA VAL A 22 22.49 10.21 25.71
C VAL A 22 21.63 11.43 26.04
N ALA A 23 21.82 12.55 25.32
CA ALA A 23 21.13 13.81 25.63
C ALA A 23 19.59 13.70 25.79
N PRO A 24 18.85 12.95 24.95
CA PRO A 24 17.41 12.77 25.12
C PRO A 24 17.02 12.06 26.43
N GLN A 25 17.80 11.07 26.88
CA GLN A 25 17.58 10.35 28.15
C GLN A 25 17.74 11.30 29.33
N VAL A 26 18.82 12.09 29.34
CA VAL A 26 19.10 13.00 30.47
C VAL A 26 18.09 14.13 30.52
N LEU A 27 17.65 14.67 29.38
CA LEU A 27 16.56 15.64 29.31
C LEU A 27 15.25 15.07 29.85
N PHE A 28 14.88 13.87 29.43
CA PHE A 28 13.68 13.18 29.91
C PHE A 28 13.74 12.93 31.42
N ALA A 29 14.84 12.37 31.93
CA ALA A 29 15.03 12.09 33.34
C ALA A 29 15.05 13.37 34.20
N THR A 30 15.62 14.46 33.69
CA THR A 30 15.63 15.77 34.38
C THR A 30 14.21 16.33 34.55
N ALA A 31 13.38 16.21 33.51
CA ALA A 31 11.99 16.63 33.56
C ALA A 31 11.17 15.74 34.50
N ALA A 32 11.35 14.42 34.42
CA ALA A 32 10.59 13.44 35.19
C ALA A 32 10.98 13.39 36.68
N ALA A 33 12.24 13.68 37.02
CA ALA A 33 12.71 13.77 38.40
C ALA A 33 12.51 15.18 39.02
N SER A 34 11.74 16.06 38.37
CA SER A 34 11.40 17.40 38.87
C SER A 34 12.62 18.27 39.25
N LEU A 35 13.77 18.09 38.59
CA LEU A 35 15.01 18.77 38.98
C LEU A 35 14.96 20.29 38.79
N ALA A 36 14.00 20.80 38.00
CA ALA A 36 13.83 22.22 37.71
C ALA A 36 13.14 23.03 38.84
N PHE A 37 12.43 22.38 39.78
CA PHE A 37 11.68 23.06 40.83
C PHE A 37 12.52 23.38 42.08
N ASN A 38 13.45 22.50 42.45
CA ASN A 38 14.33 22.67 43.59
C ASN A 38 15.76 22.26 43.24
N THR A 39 16.34 22.98 42.28
CA THR A 39 17.61 22.62 41.62
C THR A 39 18.70 22.23 42.59
N THR A 40 18.94 23.02 43.64
CA THR A 40 20.09 22.76 44.53
C THR A 40 19.95 21.46 45.30
N THR A 41 18.78 21.15 45.85
CA THR A 41 18.59 19.94 46.67
C THR A 41 18.33 18.70 45.82
N SER A 42 17.50 18.83 44.79
CA SER A 42 17.16 17.71 43.89
C SER A 42 18.35 17.27 43.05
N VAL A 43 19.18 18.20 42.54
CA VAL A 43 20.41 17.84 41.81
C VAL A 43 21.43 17.20 42.75
N ALA A 44 21.61 17.74 43.96
CA ALA A 44 22.53 17.15 44.92
C ALA A 44 22.12 15.72 45.28
N LEU A 45 20.81 15.46 45.46
CA LEU A 45 20.27 14.13 45.72
C LEU A 45 20.47 13.18 44.54
N ALA A 46 20.12 13.59 43.32
CA ALA A 46 20.28 12.78 42.11
C ALA A 46 21.73 12.38 41.85
N CYS A 47 22.68 13.27 42.12
CA CYS A 47 24.10 13.00 41.90
C CYS A 47 24.77 12.17 43.00
N GLN A 48 24.08 11.81 44.10
CA GLN A 48 24.64 10.89 45.11
C GLN A 48 24.86 9.48 44.57
N ALA A 49 24.11 9.08 43.54
CA ALA A 49 24.27 7.81 42.87
C ALA A 49 25.51 7.76 41.95
N GLU A 50 26.10 8.90 41.60
CA GLU A 50 27.27 8.99 40.71
C GLU A 50 28.58 8.95 41.51
N ILE A 51 29.32 7.84 41.40
CA ILE A 51 30.53 7.60 42.18
C ILE A 51 31.81 8.00 41.41
N VAL A 52 31.77 8.00 40.08
CA VAL A 52 32.94 8.25 39.23
C VAL A 52 33.20 9.74 39.06
N ALA A 53 32.18 10.54 38.77
CA ALA A 53 32.33 11.97 38.49
C ALA A 53 31.20 12.85 39.10
N PRO A 54 31.04 12.87 40.44
CA PRO A 54 29.92 13.55 41.10
C PRO A 54 29.86 15.05 40.84
N LEU A 55 31.02 15.74 40.77
CA LEU A 55 31.07 17.18 40.48
C LEU A 55 30.60 17.49 39.05
N SER A 56 30.95 16.63 38.09
CA SER A 56 30.50 16.77 36.70
C SER A 56 29.00 16.51 36.56
N CYS A 57 28.45 15.55 37.31
CA CYS A 57 27.01 15.33 37.40
C CYS A 57 26.29 16.59 37.88
N VAL A 58 26.74 17.18 39.01
CA VAL A 58 26.09 18.38 39.57
C VAL A 58 26.13 19.53 38.57
N ALA A 59 27.27 19.79 37.93
CA ALA A 59 27.40 20.83 36.92
C ALA A 59 26.46 20.60 35.72
N SER A 60 26.36 19.35 35.23
CA SER A 60 25.52 18.98 34.10
C SER A 60 24.03 19.13 34.42
N LEU A 61 23.55 18.55 35.53
CA LEU A 61 22.14 18.61 35.91
C LEU A 61 21.70 20.02 36.31
N THR A 62 22.59 20.82 36.91
CA THR A 62 22.31 22.25 37.19
C THR A 62 22.13 23.04 35.89
N SER A 63 22.98 22.78 34.88
CA SER A 63 22.84 23.41 33.56
C SER A 63 21.52 23.01 32.89
N LEU A 64 21.11 21.75 32.99
CA LEU A 64 19.84 21.27 32.43
C LEU A 64 18.63 21.85 33.16
N ALA A 65 18.65 21.91 34.49
CA ALA A 65 17.61 22.58 35.26
C ALA A 65 17.47 24.07 34.85
N GLY A 66 18.60 24.76 34.61
CA GLY A 66 18.62 26.11 34.05
C GLY A 66 18.01 26.20 32.64
N PHE A 67 18.25 25.19 31.79
CA PHE A 67 17.60 25.09 30.48
C PHE A 67 16.08 24.94 30.60
N PHE A 68 15.60 24.05 31.47
CA PHE A 68 14.16 23.82 31.65
C PHE A 68 13.44 25.06 32.18
N THR A 69 13.98 25.70 33.22
CA THR A 69 13.42 26.93 33.79
C THR A 69 13.45 28.12 32.83
N LYS A 70 14.39 28.15 31.87
CA LYS A 70 14.46 29.20 30.85
C LYS A 70 13.48 29.00 29.70
N HIS A 71 13.25 27.76 29.29
CA HIS A 71 12.53 27.44 28.05
C HIS A 71 11.10 26.92 28.25
N PHE A 72 10.73 26.52 29.46
CA PHE A 72 9.40 26.01 29.79
C PHE A 72 8.74 26.85 30.89
N THR A 73 7.41 26.92 30.86
CA THR A 73 6.64 27.61 31.90
C THR A 73 6.50 26.72 33.14
N THR A 74 6.25 27.32 34.30
CA THR A 74 5.99 26.59 35.53
C THR A 74 4.82 25.60 35.38
N ASP A 75 3.77 25.98 34.67
CA ASP A 75 2.62 25.11 34.40
C ASP A 75 2.99 23.88 33.54
N THR A 76 3.86 24.06 32.54
CA THR A 76 4.31 22.93 31.71
C THR A 76 5.22 21.98 32.48
N LEU A 77 6.10 22.51 33.34
CA LEU A 77 6.93 21.70 34.23
C LEU A 77 6.09 20.93 35.26
N ALA A 78 5.05 21.55 35.82
CA ALA A 78 4.14 20.90 36.77
C ALA A 78 3.35 19.76 36.09
N ALA A 79 2.93 19.97 34.83
CA ALA A 79 2.28 18.93 34.04
C ALA A 79 3.23 17.74 33.72
N PHE A 80 4.54 17.97 33.58
CA PHE A 80 5.52 16.88 33.45
C PHE A 80 5.67 16.09 34.74
N GLU A 81 5.76 16.78 35.88
CA GLU A 81 5.84 16.17 37.21
C GLU A 81 4.61 15.31 37.52
N GLU A 82 3.40 15.82 37.24
CA GLU A 82 2.15 15.06 37.46
C GLU A 82 2.15 13.74 36.68
N ARG A 83 2.53 13.78 35.40
CA ARG A 83 2.63 12.59 34.55
C ARG A 83 3.74 11.65 35.02
N ALA A 84 4.87 12.20 35.43
CA ALA A 84 6.00 11.43 35.94
C ALA A 84 5.64 10.71 37.23
N ALA A 85 4.96 11.36 38.17
CA ALA A 85 4.50 10.76 39.42
C ALA A 85 3.54 9.59 39.17
N ALA A 86 2.61 9.73 38.22
CA ALA A 86 1.71 8.63 37.83
C ALA A 86 2.49 7.43 37.27
N VAL A 87 3.39 7.65 36.31
CA VAL A 87 4.22 6.59 35.71
C VAL A 87 5.15 5.95 36.75
N GLN A 88 5.75 6.74 37.64
CA GLN A 88 6.58 6.24 38.72
C GLN A 88 5.80 5.29 39.64
N GLY A 89 4.54 5.64 39.97
CA GLY A 89 3.65 4.77 40.75
C GLY A 89 3.36 3.44 40.06
N GLU A 90 3.06 3.46 38.75
CA GLU A 90 2.80 2.26 37.96
C GLU A 90 4.05 1.35 37.86
N VAL A 91 5.21 1.93 37.57
CA VAL A 91 6.48 1.19 37.46
C VAL A 91 6.92 0.63 38.82
N ALA A 92 6.70 1.38 39.91
CA ALA A 92 6.96 0.90 41.26
C ALA A 92 6.03 -0.26 41.64
N ALA A 93 4.75 -0.21 41.25
CA ALA A 93 3.77 -1.28 41.49
C ALA A 93 4.11 -2.57 40.74
N LEU A 94 4.72 -2.47 39.56
CA LEU A 94 5.26 -3.62 38.82
C LEU A 94 6.48 -4.24 39.51
N GLY A 95 7.12 -3.54 40.45
CA GLY A 95 8.34 -4.00 41.11
C GLY A 95 9.55 -4.07 40.19
N ALA A 96 9.55 -3.34 39.07
CA ALA A 96 10.65 -3.32 38.11
C ALA A 96 11.94 -2.85 38.80
N GLY A 97 12.94 -3.72 38.84
CA GLY A 97 14.09 -3.51 39.70
C GLY A 97 15.39 -4.08 39.17
N VAL A 98 16.47 -3.67 39.82
CA VAL A 98 17.80 -4.23 39.62
C VAL A 98 17.96 -5.43 40.54
N THR A 99 18.60 -6.49 40.04
CA THR A 99 18.88 -7.71 40.81
C THR A 99 20.36 -8.05 40.81
N GLN A 100 20.87 -8.50 41.95
CA GLN A 100 22.24 -9.02 42.07
C GLN A 100 22.33 -10.12 43.12
N TYR A 101 23.31 -11.01 43.01
CA TYR A 101 23.70 -11.86 44.13
C TYR A 101 24.76 -11.12 44.96
N THR A 102 24.46 -10.94 46.25
CA THR A 102 25.35 -10.24 47.18
C THR A 102 25.98 -11.22 48.15
N LEU A 103 27.27 -11.02 48.46
CA LEU A 103 28.00 -11.81 49.45
C LEU A 103 28.18 -10.96 50.71
N THR A 104 27.57 -11.37 51.82
CA THR A 104 27.83 -10.76 53.11
C THR A 104 29.17 -11.26 53.63
N LEU A 105 30.19 -10.39 53.68
CA LEU A 105 31.57 -10.77 54.00
C LEU A 105 31.72 -11.38 55.41
N ALA A 106 30.94 -10.91 56.39
CA ALA A 106 31.02 -11.37 57.77
C ALA A 106 30.50 -12.80 57.96
N SER A 107 29.37 -13.14 57.33
CA SER A 107 28.71 -14.45 57.44
C SER A 107 29.06 -15.42 56.31
N ARG A 108 29.74 -14.94 55.24
CA ARG A 108 29.98 -15.66 53.98
C ARG A 108 28.71 -16.24 53.35
N THR A 109 27.57 -15.62 53.60
CA THR A 109 26.28 -16.01 53.04
C THR A 109 26.03 -15.25 51.75
N VAL A 110 25.65 -15.98 50.70
CA VAL A 110 25.15 -15.40 49.46
C VAL A 110 23.65 -15.16 49.61
N SER A 111 23.20 -13.95 49.32
CA SER A 111 21.78 -13.58 49.28
C SER A 111 21.42 -12.96 47.95
N PHE A 112 20.18 -13.17 47.52
CA PHE A 112 19.62 -12.49 46.35
C PHE A 112 19.14 -11.10 46.76
N PHE A 113 19.63 -10.09 46.05
CA PHE A 113 19.25 -8.70 46.21
C PHE A 113 18.34 -8.30 45.05
N HIS A 114 17.20 -7.70 45.37
CA HIS A 114 16.29 -7.06 44.42
C HIS A 114 15.90 -5.70 44.98
N GLN A 115 16.00 -4.66 44.15
CA GLN A 115 15.59 -3.31 44.51
C GLN A 115 14.87 -2.67 43.32
N SER A 116 13.65 -2.19 43.57
CA SER A 116 12.90 -1.40 42.58
C SER A 116 13.68 -0.15 42.17
N ILE A 117 13.62 0.19 40.88
CA ILE A 117 14.29 1.40 40.35
C ILE A 117 13.72 2.70 40.93
N PHE A 118 12.52 2.64 41.52
CA PHE A 118 11.87 3.73 42.25
C PHE A 118 11.63 3.37 43.72
N ALA A 119 12.58 2.66 44.35
CA ALA A 119 12.50 2.30 45.76
C ALA A 119 12.37 3.54 46.66
N PRO A 120 11.38 3.62 47.57
CA PRO A 120 11.25 4.74 48.51
C PRO A 120 12.41 4.87 49.48
N THR A 121 13.12 3.77 49.74
CA THR A 121 14.27 3.70 50.64
C THR A 121 15.55 4.30 50.04
N ASP A 122 15.56 4.60 48.74
CA ASP A 122 16.74 5.08 48.01
C ASP A 122 16.36 6.13 46.94
N PRO A 123 16.01 7.35 47.38
CA PRO A 123 15.60 8.42 46.47
C PRO A 123 16.75 8.97 45.62
N ALA A 124 18.01 8.74 46.00
CA ALA A 124 19.18 9.11 45.21
C ALA A 124 19.21 8.40 43.85
N MET A 125 18.68 7.18 43.79
CA MET A 125 18.61 6.38 42.57
C MET A 125 17.46 6.75 41.63
N HIS A 126 16.49 7.58 42.04
CA HIS A 126 15.29 7.84 41.21
C HIS A 126 15.61 8.52 39.88
N PHE A 127 16.63 9.38 39.84
CA PHE A 127 17.11 9.97 38.58
C PHE A 127 17.64 8.91 37.61
N VAL A 128 18.44 7.97 38.12
CA VAL A 128 18.95 6.83 37.36
C VAL A 128 17.80 5.89 36.98
N GLY A 129 16.82 5.71 37.85
CA GLY A 129 15.59 4.97 37.59
C GLY A 129 14.81 5.52 36.39
N TRP A 130 14.73 6.84 36.25
CA TRP A 130 14.13 7.46 35.06
C TRP A 130 14.93 7.23 33.77
N ILE A 131 16.24 7.08 33.85
CA ILE A 131 17.05 6.67 32.69
C ILE A 131 16.75 5.22 32.33
N PHE A 132 16.66 4.31 33.31
CA PHE A 132 16.24 2.92 33.05
C PHE A 132 14.82 2.83 32.48
N ALA A 133 13.89 3.64 32.97
CA ALA A 133 12.53 3.71 32.45
C ALA A 133 12.50 4.21 31.01
N TYR A 134 13.34 5.20 30.65
CA TYR A 134 13.50 5.64 29.27
C TYR A 134 14.06 4.52 28.37
N ASP A 135 15.11 3.84 28.82
CA ASP A 135 15.69 2.71 28.08
C ASP A 135 14.68 1.61 27.85
N TRP A 136 13.85 1.34 28.85
CA TRP A 136 12.77 0.38 28.74
C TRP A 136 11.71 0.84 27.73
N ALA A 137 11.25 2.09 27.83
CA ALA A 137 10.26 2.65 26.91
C ALA A 137 10.75 2.71 25.45
N THR A 138 12.05 2.86 25.23
CA THR A 138 12.68 2.91 23.90
C THR A 138 13.16 1.54 23.40
N GLY A 139 12.98 0.47 24.19
CA GLY A 139 13.40 -0.89 23.86
C GLY A 139 14.92 -1.10 23.87
N ALA A 140 15.68 -0.19 24.50
CA ALA A 140 17.12 -0.37 24.74
C ALA A 140 17.39 -1.32 25.92
N ARG A 141 16.42 -1.45 26.84
CA ARG A 141 16.37 -2.45 27.90
C ARG A 141 14.99 -3.09 27.92
N GLU A 142 14.90 -4.28 28.47
CA GLU A 142 13.65 -4.99 28.69
C GLU A 142 13.43 -5.19 30.19
N VAL A 143 12.17 -5.29 30.61
CA VAL A 143 11.81 -5.72 31.95
C VAL A 143 11.11 -7.05 31.82
N VAL A 144 11.67 -8.07 32.48
CA VAL A 144 11.14 -9.44 32.45
C VAL A 144 10.69 -9.84 33.85
N SER A 145 9.54 -10.51 33.93
CA SER A 145 9.09 -11.16 35.16
C SER A 145 9.69 -12.56 35.22
N VAL A 146 10.50 -12.83 36.23
CA VAL A 146 11.07 -14.15 36.51
C VAL A 146 10.24 -14.78 37.64
N GLU A 147 9.53 -15.85 37.32
CA GLU A 147 8.72 -16.61 38.26
C GLU A 147 9.47 -17.88 38.67
N GLY A 148 9.79 -17.98 39.95
CA GLY A 148 10.38 -19.15 40.56
C GLY A 148 9.55 -19.68 41.71
N ASP A 149 9.99 -20.81 42.26
CA ASP A 149 9.38 -21.53 43.38
C ASP A 149 9.37 -20.72 44.69
N VAL A 150 10.27 -19.74 44.84
CA VAL A 150 10.40 -18.90 46.04
C VAL A 150 9.80 -17.50 45.86
N GLY A 151 9.48 -17.09 44.63
CA GLY A 151 8.89 -15.79 44.36
C GLY A 151 8.95 -15.33 42.90
N THR A 152 8.36 -14.17 42.67
CA THR A 152 8.30 -13.51 41.36
C THR A 152 9.05 -12.19 41.43
N PHE A 153 9.97 -11.96 40.51
CA PHE A 153 10.79 -10.74 40.47
C PHE A 153 10.74 -10.10 39.09
N ALA A 154 10.39 -8.82 39.02
CA ALA A 154 10.52 -8.03 37.81
C ALA A 154 11.94 -7.45 37.71
N VAL A 155 12.66 -7.84 36.66
CA VAL A 155 14.11 -7.59 36.51
C VAL A 155 14.38 -6.76 35.26
N VAL A 156 15.14 -5.68 35.42
CA VAL A 156 15.65 -4.86 34.31
C VAL A 156 16.85 -5.54 33.66
N SER A 157 16.84 -5.68 32.34
CA SER A 157 17.94 -6.27 31.57
C SER A 157 19.14 -5.33 31.42
N THR A 158 20.29 -5.88 31.01
CA THR A 158 21.40 -5.11 30.40
C THR A 158 20.90 -4.35 29.19
N SER A 159 21.59 -3.25 28.84
CA SER A 159 21.29 -2.56 27.59
C SER A 159 21.67 -3.44 26.40
N VAL A 160 20.77 -3.56 25.43
CA VAL A 160 21.01 -4.28 24.17
C VAL A 160 20.86 -3.29 23.03
N ALA A 161 21.91 -3.14 22.22
CA ALA A 161 21.84 -2.33 21.02
C ALA A 161 20.80 -2.92 20.05
N ALA A 162 19.87 -2.08 19.58
CA ALA A 162 18.91 -2.46 18.55
C ALA A 162 19.67 -3.02 17.34
N THR A 163 19.37 -4.27 16.98
CA THR A 163 19.98 -4.92 15.83
C THR A 163 19.08 -4.70 14.63
N THR A 164 19.61 -4.10 13.56
CA THR A 164 18.85 -3.93 12.31
C THR A 164 19.01 -5.19 11.46
N PHE A 165 17.91 -5.92 11.29
CA PHE A 165 17.84 -7.02 10.34
C PHE A 165 17.19 -6.52 9.05
N SER A 166 17.82 -6.80 7.90
CA SER A 166 17.14 -6.65 6.62
C SER A 166 16.10 -7.75 6.49
N ALA A 167 14.86 -7.40 6.17
CA ALA A 167 13.84 -8.40 5.81
C ALA A 167 14.39 -9.27 4.67
N SER A 168 14.29 -10.60 4.81
CA SER A 168 14.76 -11.52 3.79
C SER A 168 14.00 -11.27 2.48
N PRO A 169 14.68 -11.10 1.33
CA PRO A 169 14.02 -10.94 0.03
C PRO A 169 13.15 -12.15 -0.34
N TYR A 170 13.41 -13.31 0.27
CA TYR A 170 12.61 -14.53 0.08
C TYR A 170 11.33 -14.52 0.91
N GLU A 171 11.32 -13.84 2.07
CA GLU A 171 10.15 -13.72 2.94
C GLU A 171 9.24 -12.56 2.53
N LEU A 172 9.82 -11.47 2.00
CA LEU A 172 9.10 -10.30 1.52
C LEU A 172 9.43 -10.01 0.04
N PRO A 173 9.03 -10.90 -0.90
CA PRO A 173 9.39 -10.76 -2.29
C PRO A 173 8.69 -9.55 -2.93
N THR A 174 9.48 -8.53 -3.26
CA THR A 174 8.99 -7.32 -3.96
C THR A 174 8.86 -7.52 -5.48
N ASN A 175 9.40 -8.62 -6.00
CA ASN A 175 9.43 -8.92 -7.44
C ASN A 175 8.03 -8.90 -8.08
N VAL A 176 7.03 -9.54 -7.47
CA VAL A 176 5.66 -9.62 -8.02
C VAL A 176 5.04 -8.22 -8.14
N ALA A 177 5.19 -7.39 -7.11
CA ALA A 177 4.69 -6.02 -7.12
C ALA A 177 5.38 -5.16 -8.20
N VAL A 178 6.70 -5.32 -8.36
CA VAL A 178 7.47 -4.65 -9.42
C VAL A 178 7.00 -5.10 -10.80
N TYR A 179 6.81 -6.41 -11.03
CA TYR A 179 6.30 -6.93 -12.30
C TYR A 179 4.90 -6.39 -12.61
N PHE A 180 3.98 -6.38 -11.64
CA PHE A 180 2.63 -5.85 -11.83
C PHE A 180 2.67 -4.36 -12.17
N ARG A 181 3.52 -3.58 -11.49
CA ARG A 181 3.69 -2.16 -11.76
C ARG A 181 4.23 -1.92 -13.17
N VAL A 182 5.30 -2.58 -13.57
CA VAL A 182 5.92 -2.43 -14.91
C VAL A 182 4.92 -2.82 -16.01
N LEU A 183 4.16 -3.89 -15.79
CA LEU A 183 3.14 -4.31 -16.74
C LEU A 183 2.00 -3.30 -16.84
N CYS A 184 1.51 -2.76 -15.72
CA CYS A 184 0.52 -1.69 -15.75
C CYS A 184 1.05 -0.44 -16.48
N GLN A 185 2.32 -0.08 -16.30
CA GLN A 185 2.94 1.00 -17.05
C GLN A 185 2.97 0.71 -18.55
N TYR A 186 3.41 -0.49 -18.96
CA TYR A 186 3.40 -0.93 -20.36
C TYR A 186 2.00 -0.82 -20.98
N VAL A 187 0.97 -1.36 -20.32
CA VAL A 187 -0.42 -1.30 -20.81
C VAL A 187 -0.87 0.16 -20.98
N SER A 188 -0.59 1.03 -20.01
CA SER A 188 -0.94 2.45 -20.10
C SER A 188 -0.22 3.13 -21.27
N THR A 189 1.07 2.84 -21.49
CA THR A 189 1.86 3.41 -22.60
C THR A 189 1.31 2.98 -23.96
N VAL A 190 0.94 1.70 -24.12
CA VAL A 190 0.33 1.21 -25.37
C VAL A 190 -1.02 1.87 -25.61
N LEU A 191 -1.89 1.97 -24.59
CA LEU A 191 -3.19 2.64 -24.72
C LEU A 191 -3.04 4.13 -25.05
N LEU A 192 -2.04 4.80 -24.49
CA LEU A 192 -1.70 6.19 -24.82
C LEU A 192 -1.26 6.33 -26.28
N PHE A 193 -0.43 5.41 -26.77
CA PHE A 193 -0.02 5.37 -28.17
C PHE A 193 -1.22 5.19 -29.12
N VAL A 194 -2.14 4.27 -28.78
CA VAL A 194 -3.37 4.04 -29.56
C VAL A 194 -4.25 5.29 -29.55
N ALA A 195 -4.45 5.91 -28.39
CA ALA A 195 -5.23 7.14 -28.26
C ALA A 195 -4.62 8.29 -29.07
N ALA A 196 -3.30 8.47 -29.03
CA ALA A 196 -2.59 9.46 -29.83
C ALA A 196 -2.78 9.22 -31.33
N THR A 197 -2.66 7.96 -31.78
CA THR A 197 -2.89 7.58 -33.19
C THR A 197 -4.31 7.91 -33.64
N VAL A 198 -5.30 7.59 -32.81
CA VAL A 198 -6.73 7.91 -33.03
C VAL A 198 -6.96 9.42 -33.16
N VAL A 199 -6.31 10.22 -32.32
CA VAL A 199 -6.38 11.69 -32.37
C VAL A 199 -5.77 12.20 -33.68
N VAL A 200 -4.58 11.73 -34.06
CA VAL A 200 -3.93 12.11 -35.33
C VAL A 200 -4.82 11.77 -36.53
N TYR A 201 -5.38 10.56 -36.59
CA TYR A 201 -6.30 10.19 -37.67
C TYR A 201 -7.60 10.99 -37.69
N SER A 202 -8.10 11.38 -36.52
CA SER A 202 -9.27 12.28 -36.43
C SER A 202 -8.96 13.65 -37.03
N PHE A 203 -7.77 14.19 -36.78
CA PHE A 203 -7.31 15.46 -37.38
C PHE A 203 -7.09 15.33 -38.89
N VAL A 204 -6.38 14.30 -39.35
CA VAL A 204 -6.09 14.07 -40.77
C VAL A 204 -7.37 13.95 -41.59
N ASN A 205 -8.41 13.33 -41.04
CA ASN A 205 -9.71 13.20 -41.70
C ASN A 205 -10.67 14.38 -41.48
N GLY A 206 -10.21 15.47 -40.83
CA GLY A 206 -11.01 16.67 -40.57
C GLY A 206 -12.22 16.41 -39.68
N PHE A 207 -12.06 15.58 -38.64
CA PHE A 207 -13.09 15.23 -37.65
C PHE A 207 -14.36 14.58 -38.23
N LYS A 208 -14.23 13.86 -39.35
CA LYS A 208 -15.33 13.13 -40.00
C LYS A 208 -15.54 11.71 -39.46
N SER A 209 -14.76 11.30 -38.45
CA SER A 209 -14.81 9.98 -37.82
C SER A 209 -16.05 9.75 -36.94
N GLU A 210 -16.38 8.49 -36.70
CA GLU A 210 -17.48 8.10 -35.82
C GLU A 210 -17.11 8.27 -34.34
N GLY A 211 -17.46 9.41 -33.76
CA GLY A 211 -17.10 9.78 -32.37
C GLY A 211 -17.51 8.75 -31.32
N SER A 212 -18.64 8.06 -31.52
CA SER A 212 -19.12 7.03 -30.59
C SER A 212 -18.22 5.79 -30.53
N ASN A 213 -17.42 5.54 -31.57
CA ASN A 213 -16.44 4.46 -31.59
C ASN A 213 -15.17 4.82 -30.83
N LEU A 214 -14.84 6.10 -30.72
CA LEU A 214 -13.66 6.59 -29.99
C LEU A 214 -13.75 6.31 -28.49
N LEU A 215 -14.96 6.27 -27.92
CA LEU A 215 -15.18 5.89 -26.52
C LEU A 215 -14.91 4.39 -26.24
N LYS A 216 -14.65 3.60 -27.29
CA LYS A 216 -14.40 2.16 -27.20
C LYS A 216 -12.91 1.81 -27.22
N VAL A 217 -12.03 2.79 -26.97
CA VAL A 217 -10.57 2.59 -26.85
C VAL A 217 -10.23 1.45 -25.90
N ASN A 218 -10.82 1.42 -24.71
CA ASN A 218 -10.51 0.35 -23.76
C ASN A 218 -11.02 -1.02 -24.23
N ARG A 219 -12.26 -1.07 -24.74
CA ARG A 219 -12.92 -2.36 -25.07
C ARG A 219 -12.47 -2.99 -26.36
N VAL A 220 -12.11 -2.19 -27.36
CA VAL A 220 -11.67 -2.68 -28.67
C VAL A 220 -10.17 -2.46 -28.81
N GLY A 221 -9.70 -1.22 -28.62
CA GLY A 221 -8.28 -0.88 -28.69
C GLY A 221 -7.43 -1.67 -27.70
N GLY A 222 -7.82 -1.71 -26.42
CA GLY A 222 -7.10 -2.48 -25.41
C GLY A 222 -7.02 -3.98 -25.77
N MET A 223 -8.13 -4.58 -26.21
CA MET A 223 -8.15 -6.00 -26.56
C MET A 223 -7.24 -6.33 -27.74
N VAL A 224 -7.20 -5.45 -28.75
CA VAL A 224 -6.43 -5.68 -29.98
C VAL A 224 -4.94 -5.38 -29.78
N TRP A 225 -4.60 -4.29 -29.10
CA TRP A 225 -3.23 -3.79 -29.01
C TRP A 225 -2.43 -4.35 -27.83
N VAL A 226 -3.10 -4.69 -26.74
CA VAL A 226 -2.45 -5.16 -25.50
C VAL A 226 -2.70 -6.67 -25.33
N GLY A 227 -3.94 -7.10 -25.55
CA GLY A 227 -4.33 -8.50 -25.40
C GLY A 227 -4.87 -8.85 -24.02
N ARG A 228 -5.71 -9.89 -24.00
CA ARG A 228 -6.50 -10.32 -22.84
C ARG A 228 -5.66 -10.66 -21.60
N PRO A 229 -4.54 -11.41 -21.68
CA PRO A 229 -3.77 -11.80 -20.48
C PRO A 229 -3.18 -10.63 -19.71
N LEU A 230 -2.63 -9.63 -20.41
CA LEU A 230 -2.03 -8.45 -19.77
C LEU A 230 -3.11 -7.55 -19.17
N LEU A 231 -4.26 -7.40 -19.85
CA LEU A 231 -5.41 -6.68 -19.30
C LEU A 231 -6.03 -7.41 -18.10
N PHE A 232 -6.01 -8.75 -18.10
CA PHE A 232 -6.44 -9.53 -16.95
C PHE A 232 -5.54 -9.25 -15.74
N LEU A 233 -4.21 -9.26 -15.93
CA LEU A 233 -3.29 -8.92 -14.84
C LEU A 233 -3.49 -7.50 -14.31
N ARG A 234 -3.77 -6.54 -15.20
CA ARG A 234 -4.12 -5.17 -14.82
C ARG A 234 -5.38 -5.12 -13.96
N SER A 235 -6.42 -5.87 -14.33
CA SER A 235 -7.66 -5.99 -13.53
C SER A 235 -7.41 -6.65 -12.17
N VAL A 236 -6.56 -7.68 -12.11
CA VAL A 236 -6.17 -8.35 -10.86
C VAL A 236 -5.38 -7.41 -9.95
N THR A 237 -4.51 -6.59 -10.52
CA THR A 237 -3.77 -5.57 -9.76
C THR A 237 -4.74 -4.58 -9.11
N ALA A 238 -5.74 -4.11 -9.85
CA ALA A 238 -6.79 -3.24 -9.32
C ALA A 238 -7.64 -3.92 -8.23
N LEU A 239 -8.01 -5.19 -8.44
CA LEU A 239 -8.70 -6.01 -7.43
C LEU A 239 -7.88 -6.13 -6.14
N CYS A 240 -6.56 -6.39 -6.24
CA CYS A 240 -5.67 -6.46 -5.10
C CYS A 240 -5.65 -5.12 -4.36
N ILE A 241 -5.42 -4.01 -5.07
CA ILE A 241 -5.37 -2.67 -4.47
C ILE A 241 -6.68 -2.33 -3.73
N MET A 242 -7.84 -2.57 -4.34
CA MET A 242 -9.15 -2.34 -3.68
C MET A 242 -9.49 -3.31 -2.56
N SER A 243 -8.74 -4.41 -2.46
CA SER A 243 -8.89 -5.43 -1.42
C SER A 243 -7.85 -5.31 -0.31
N THR A 244 -6.98 -4.30 -0.35
CA THR A 244 -5.91 -4.06 0.63
C THR A 244 -6.01 -2.67 1.24
N ALA A 245 -5.71 -2.56 2.53
CA ALA A 245 -5.51 -1.29 3.20
C ALA A 245 -4.11 -0.72 2.90
N THR A 246 -3.96 0.60 2.93
CA THR A 246 -2.67 1.28 2.87
C THR A 246 -2.11 1.46 4.28
N LEU A 247 -0.88 0.99 4.49
CA LEU A 247 -0.11 1.23 5.71
C LEU A 247 1.17 1.97 5.32
N GLU A 248 1.40 3.10 5.96
CA GLU A 248 2.63 3.87 5.80
C GLU A 248 3.51 3.65 7.02
N THR A 249 4.79 3.40 6.78
CA THR A 249 5.78 3.30 7.87
C THR A 249 6.37 4.67 8.11
N THR A 250 6.08 5.26 9.26
CA THR A 250 6.63 6.55 9.69
C THR A 250 7.65 6.33 10.80
N ALA A 251 8.76 7.08 10.76
CA ALA A 251 9.75 7.07 11.82
C ALA A 251 9.45 8.21 12.81
N VAL A 252 9.25 7.86 14.09
CA VAL A 252 9.08 8.81 15.18
C VAL A 252 10.25 8.62 16.15
N GLY A 253 11.25 9.49 16.04
CA GLY A 253 12.51 9.33 16.77
C GLY A 253 13.23 8.05 16.37
N ARG A 254 13.40 7.10 17.30
CA ARG A 254 14.02 5.78 17.06
C ARG A 254 13.00 4.67 16.79
N LEU A 255 11.70 4.99 16.83
CA LEU A 255 10.62 4.02 16.64
C LEU A 255 10.11 4.08 15.20
N THR A 256 9.80 2.92 14.63
CA THR A 256 9.07 2.83 13.35
C THR A 256 7.63 2.44 13.66
N LEU A 257 6.69 3.30 13.29
CA LEU A 257 5.26 3.06 13.43
C LEU A 257 4.67 2.75 12.06
N ALA A 258 3.83 1.72 11.99
CA ALA A 258 2.93 1.53 10.88
C ALA A 258 1.65 2.32 11.18
N THR A 259 1.45 3.41 10.46
CA THR A 259 0.27 4.27 10.60
C THR A 259 -0.66 4.03 9.42
N THR A 260 -1.97 4.02 9.68
CA THR A 260 -2.91 4.30 8.60
C THR A 260 -2.66 5.70 8.11
N SER A 261 -2.81 5.91 6.81
CA SER A 261 -2.78 7.24 6.22
C SER A 261 -4.00 8.04 6.72
N ASP A 262 -3.94 8.55 7.95
CA ASP A 262 -4.88 9.53 8.49
C ASP A 262 -4.59 10.93 7.89
N ALA A 263 -3.40 11.09 7.29
CA ALA A 263 -2.95 12.31 6.65
C ALA A 263 -3.57 12.48 5.25
N SER A 264 -4.76 13.09 5.24
CA SER A 264 -5.54 13.53 4.08
C SER A 264 -6.30 12.42 3.33
N ALA A 265 -7.50 12.11 3.85
CA ALA A 265 -8.67 11.82 3.02
C ALA A 265 -9.01 13.04 2.13
N GLY A 266 -8.03 13.49 1.33
CA GLY A 266 -8.15 14.58 0.39
C GLY A 266 -8.82 14.10 -0.89
N VAL A 267 -9.19 15.06 -1.73
CA VAL A 267 -9.79 14.81 -3.05
C VAL A 267 -8.98 13.79 -3.87
N ASN A 268 -7.66 13.77 -3.71
CA ASN A 268 -6.75 12.86 -4.42
C ASN A 268 -6.93 11.37 -4.05
N ASP A 269 -7.23 11.05 -2.79
CA ASP A 269 -7.52 9.67 -2.36
C ASP A 269 -8.84 9.19 -2.95
N GLY A 270 -9.86 10.07 -2.94
CA GLY A 270 -11.15 9.81 -3.58
C GLY A 270 -11.02 9.57 -5.09
N ILE A 271 -10.27 10.42 -5.79
CA ILE A 271 -10.00 10.26 -7.23
C ILE A 271 -9.29 8.92 -7.49
N SER A 272 -8.30 8.58 -6.67
CA SER A 272 -7.55 7.33 -6.81
C SER A 272 -8.47 6.11 -6.65
N LYS A 273 -9.36 6.10 -5.65
CA LYS A 273 -10.36 5.03 -5.46
C LYS A 273 -11.28 4.88 -6.67
N VAL A 274 -11.79 5.99 -7.22
CA VAL A 274 -12.66 5.99 -8.41
C VAL A 274 -11.92 5.50 -9.66
N LEU A 275 -10.65 5.87 -9.80
CA LEU A 275 -9.81 5.50 -10.94
C LEU A 275 -9.45 4.01 -10.90
N VAL A 276 -9.07 3.49 -9.72
CA VAL A 276 -8.80 2.05 -9.52
C VAL A 276 -10.08 1.22 -9.72
N ALA A 277 -11.25 1.71 -9.30
CA ALA A 277 -12.52 1.07 -9.65
C ALA A 277 -12.75 1.00 -11.17
N GLY A 278 -12.25 1.97 -11.94
CA GLY A 278 -12.27 1.92 -13.40
C GLY A 278 -11.35 0.85 -13.97
N GLU A 279 -10.22 0.58 -13.33
CA GLU A 279 -9.28 -0.47 -13.71
C GLU A 279 -9.84 -1.89 -13.46
N LEU A 280 -10.76 -2.04 -12.50
CA LEU A 280 -11.52 -3.30 -12.34
C LEU A 280 -12.35 -3.63 -13.60
N CYS A 281 -12.82 -2.63 -14.34
CA CYS A 281 -13.67 -2.84 -15.51
C CYS A 281 -12.98 -3.60 -16.65
N TRP A 282 -11.65 -3.71 -16.64
CA TRP A 282 -10.94 -4.61 -17.55
C TRP A 282 -11.44 -6.05 -17.43
N LEU A 283 -11.76 -6.52 -16.21
CA LEU A 283 -12.34 -7.85 -16.01
C LEU A 283 -13.70 -7.99 -16.71
N VAL A 284 -14.54 -6.96 -16.62
CA VAL A 284 -15.85 -6.90 -17.31
C VAL A 284 -15.67 -6.93 -18.82
N TYR A 285 -14.71 -6.17 -19.35
CA TYR A 285 -14.44 -6.12 -20.78
C TYR A 285 -13.94 -7.47 -21.31
N ILE A 286 -13.05 -8.14 -20.56
CA ILE A 286 -12.52 -9.45 -20.94
C ILE A 286 -13.65 -10.49 -20.91
N ALA A 287 -14.47 -10.51 -19.86
CA ALA A 287 -15.61 -11.40 -19.79
C ALA A 287 -16.60 -11.18 -20.95
N ALA A 288 -16.92 -9.91 -21.24
CA ALA A 288 -17.80 -9.58 -22.36
C ALA A 288 -17.19 -9.99 -23.71
N ASP A 289 -15.88 -9.86 -23.89
CA ASP A 289 -15.19 -10.25 -25.13
C ASP A 289 -15.19 -11.77 -25.35
N TYR A 290 -14.93 -12.58 -24.30
CA TYR A 290 -15.08 -14.05 -24.38
C TYR A 290 -16.53 -14.47 -24.67
N CYS A 291 -17.48 -13.86 -23.96
CA CYS A 291 -18.90 -14.16 -24.14
C CYS A 291 -19.45 -13.66 -25.49
N MET A 292 -18.76 -12.74 -26.17
CA MET A 292 -19.19 -12.11 -27.42
C MET A 292 -19.50 -13.10 -28.53
N VAL A 293 -18.82 -14.25 -28.54
CA VAL A 293 -19.09 -15.35 -29.49
C VAL A 293 -20.53 -15.85 -29.37
N VAL A 294 -21.07 -15.84 -28.14
CA VAL A 294 -22.44 -16.28 -27.82
C VAL A 294 -23.41 -15.11 -27.80
N THR A 295 -23.02 -13.97 -27.23
CA THR A 295 -23.91 -12.82 -27.03
C THR A 295 -24.06 -11.97 -28.30
N GLN A 296 -23.07 -11.98 -29.20
CA GLN A 296 -23.12 -11.36 -30.52
C GLN A 296 -23.69 -9.93 -30.48
N GLU A 297 -24.77 -9.66 -31.22
CA GLU A 297 -25.38 -8.32 -31.33
C GLU A 297 -25.93 -7.78 -30.01
N TYR A 298 -26.26 -8.64 -29.05
CA TYR A 298 -26.66 -8.19 -27.71
C TYR A 298 -25.53 -7.46 -26.98
N THR A 299 -24.27 -7.78 -27.30
CA THR A 299 -23.09 -7.23 -26.62
C THR A 299 -23.01 -5.71 -26.75
N ALA A 300 -23.43 -5.15 -27.88
CA ALA A 300 -23.52 -3.70 -28.09
C ALA A 300 -24.46 -3.03 -27.08
N SER A 301 -25.56 -3.71 -26.72
CA SER A 301 -26.61 -3.17 -25.86
C SER A 301 -26.22 -3.21 -24.38
N TYR A 302 -25.72 -4.36 -23.90
CA TYR A 302 -25.56 -4.58 -22.46
C TYR A 302 -24.16 -4.17 -21.95
N SER A 303 -23.10 -4.32 -22.75
CA SER A 303 -21.72 -4.21 -22.26
C SER A 303 -21.40 -2.82 -21.67
N SER A 304 -21.95 -1.76 -22.26
CA SER A 304 -21.79 -0.39 -21.76
C SER A 304 -22.46 -0.16 -20.43
N LYS A 305 -23.72 -0.61 -20.31
CA LYS A 305 -24.50 -0.50 -19.10
C LYS A 305 -23.85 -1.30 -17.96
N ALA A 306 -23.43 -2.53 -18.24
CA ALA A 306 -22.78 -3.41 -17.28
C ALA A 306 -21.50 -2.79 -16.71
N ALA A 307 -20.60 -2.29 -17.57
CA ALA A 307 -19.35 -1.72 -17.10
C ALA A 307 -19.52 -0.42 -16.30
N ILE A 308 -20.44 0.47 -16.72
CA ILE A 308 -20.74 1.70 -15.97
C ILE A 308 -21.33 1.35 -14.59
N LEU A 309 -22.23 0.37 -14.56
CA LEU A 309 -22.85 -0.07 -13.31
C LEU A 309 -21.83 -0.73 -12.38
N VAL A 310 -20.98 -1.64 -12.88
CA VAL A 310 -19.90 -2.25 -12.09
C VAL A 310 -18.93 -1.21 -11.57
N TRP A 311 -18.52 -0.25 -12.41
CA TRP A 311 -17.64 0.84 -12.01
C TRP A 311 -18.23 1.65 -10.86
N ALA A 312 -19.50 2.08 -11.00
CA ALA A 312 -20.19 2.85 -9.98
C ALA A 312 -20.37 2.07 -8.68
N LEU A 313 -20.75 0.79 -8.76
CA LEU A 313 -20.92 -0.07 -7.59
C LEU A 313 -19.59 -0.36 -6.89
N ALA A 314 -18.51 -0.61 -7.64
CA ALA A 314 -17.18 -0.84 -7.08
C ALA A 314 -16.60 0.42 -6.42
N ALA A 315 -16.78 1.58 -7.04
CA ALA A 315 -16.41 2.87 -6.44
C ALA A 315 -17.22 3.11 -5.15
N LEU A 316 -18.54 2.96 -5.20
CA LEU A 316 -19.42 3.11 -4.04
C LEU A 316 -19.02 2.16 -2.90
N LEU A 317 -18.72 0.90 -3.22
CA LEU A 317 -18.30 -0.10 -2.25
C LEU A 317 -16.97 0.27 -1.57
N SER A 318 -16.06 0.91 -2.32
CA SER A 318 -14.77 1.39 -1.80
C SER A 318 -14.93 2.56 -0.84
N PHE A 319 -15.98 3.38 -0.99
CA PHE A 319 -16.30 4.47 -0.06
C PHE A 319 -17.16 4.03 1.12
N ALA A 320 -18.17 3.19 0.87
CA ALA A 320 -19.14 2.77 1.90
C ALA A 320 -18.55 1.76 2.89
N ALA A 321 -17.58 0.95 2.46
CA ALA A 321 -16.95 -0.06 3.30
C ALA A 321 -15.46 -0.18 2.95
N PRO A 322 -14.60 0.80 3.31
CA PRO A 322 -13.17 0.71 3.04
C PRO A 322 -12.55 -0.53 3.73
N VAL A 323 -11.54 -1.13 3.09
CA VAL A 323 -10.80 -2.24 3.72
C VAL A 323 -9.90 -1.68 4.81
N THR A 324 -10.01 -2.24 6.01
CA THR A 324 -9.15 -1.92 7.15
C THR A 324 -8.10 -3.01 7.36
N HIS A 325 -6.95 -2.61 7.88
CA HIS A 325 -5.95 -3.56 8.35
C HIS A 325 -6.37 -4.11 9.72
N ASN A 326 -5.89 -5.30 10.06
CA ASN A 326 -6.04 -5.89 11.38
C ASN A 326 -4.70 -6.48 11.84
N ALA A 327 -4.31 -6.19 13.07
CA ALA A 327 -3.07 -6.66 13.66
C ALA A 327 -3.38 -7.35 14.99
N SER A 328 -2.99 -8.61 15.13
CA SER A 328 -3.12 -9.38 16.36
C SER A 328 -1.73 -9.76 16.87
N LEU A 329 -1.48 -9.51 18.15
CA LEU A 329 -0.25 -9.92 18.83
C LEU A 329 -0.52 -11.22 19.59
N ASP A 330 0.31 -12.24 19.34
CA ASP A 330 0.35 -13.51 20.06
C ASP A 330 1.82 -13.90 20.18
N ARG A 331 2.44 -13.45 21.28
CA ARG A 331 3.86 -13.63 21.54
C ARG A 331 4.08 -14.99 22.20
N ARG A 332 4.53 -15.97 21.41
CA ARG A 332 4.92 -17.31 21.86
C ARG A 332 6.31 -17.60 21.39
N CYS A 333 7.16 -18.00 22.31
CA CYS A 333 8.56 -18.27 22.07
C CYS A 333 8.82 -19.69 22.58
N GLU A 334 9.21 -20.58 21.68
CA GLU A 334 9.55 -21.96 22.01
C GLU A 334 11.06 -22.16 21.86
N VAL A 335 11.67 -22.80 22.84
CA VAL A 335 13.08 -23.18 22.79
C VAL A 335 13.19 -24.39 21.87
N ALA A 336 13.62 -24.17 20.62
CA ALA A 336 13.79 -25.24 19.64
C ALA A 336 15.04 -26.06 19.97
N VAL A 337 16.12 -25.38 20.36
CA VAL A 337 17.36 -26.00 20.83
C VAL A 337 17.87 -25.18 22.02
N VAL A 338 17.96 -25.83 23.19
CA VAL A 338 18.50 -25.22 24.41
C VAL A 338 19.87 -24.62 24.12
N ASP A 339 20.08 -23.38 24.53
CA ASP A 339 21.29 -22.57 24.33
C ASP A 339 21.65 -22.18 22.87
N TYR A 340 20.87 -22.56 21.87
CA TYR A 340 21.19 -22.30 20.46
C TYR A 340 20.11 -21.58 19.67
N GLU A 341 18.84 -21.94 19.86
CA GLU A 341 17.75 -21.43 19.01
C GLU A 341 16.43 -21.25 19.77
N LEU A 342 15.81 -20.10 19.53
CA LEU A 342 14.51 -19.73 20.05
C LEU A 342 13.61 -19.32 18.88
N VAL A 343 12.50 -20.03 18.69
CA VAL A 343 11.53 -19.75 17.62
C VAL A 343 10.38 -18.95 18.22
N CYS A 344 10.33 -17.66 17.90
CA CYS A 344 9.29 -16.76 18.37
C CYS A 344 8.27 -16.47 17.28
N ARG A 345 6.99 -16.70 17.58
CA ARG A 345 5.85 -16.14 16.86
C ARG A 345 5.38 -14.92 17.65
N SER A 346 5.31 -13.75 17.02
CA SER A 346 4.99 -12.49 17.72
C SER A 346 3.57 -11.99 17.42
N GLY A 347 3.13 -12.08 16.17
CA GLY A 347 1.83 -11.59 15.76
C GLY A 347 1.58 -11.75 14.26
N ILE A 348 0.36 -11.44 13.85
CA ILE A 348 -0.11 -11.48 12.47
C ILE A 348 -0.62 -10.10 12.10
N VAL A 349 -0.10 -9.54 11.01
CA VAL A 349 -0.61 -8.31 10.39
C VAL A 349 -1.32 -8.68 9.10
N THR A 350 -2.63 -8.51 9.08
CA THR A 350 -3.48 -8.70 7.90
C THR A 350 -3.80 -7.36 7.26
N ILE A 351 -3.31 -7.15 6.03
CA ILE A 351 -3.50 -5.90 5.28
C ILE A 351 -4.68 -6.00 4.31
N GLY A 352 -4.94 -7.19 3.77
CA GLY A 352 -5.94 -7.41 2.73
C GLY A 352 -7.04 -8.39 3.10
N SER A 353 -8.16 -8.30 2.39
CA SER A 353 -9.35 -9.12 2.57
C SER A 353 -9.63 -9.99 1.34
N LYS A 354 -9.51 -11.31 1.51
CA LYS A 354 -9.91 -12.30 0.48
C LYS A 354 -11.40 -12.20 0.16
N THR A 355 -12.23 -11.92 1.16
CA THR A 355 -13.68 -11.74 1.00
C THR A 355 -13.98 -10.55 0.11
N ARG A 356 -13.31 -9.40 0.33
CA ARG A 356 -13.47 -8.21 -0.54
C ARG A 356 -13.07 -8.51 -1.98
N PHE A 357 -11.96 -9.21 -2.17
CA PHE A 357 -11.50 -9.60 -3.51
C PHE A 357 -12.55 -10.42 -4.26
N LEU A 358 -13.08 -11.47 -3.63
CA LEU A 358 -14.10 -12.33 -4.22
C LEU A 358 -15.43 -11.58 -4.44
N GLN A 359 -15.81 -10.67 -3.53
CA GLN A 359 -16.97 -9.81 -3.71
C GLN A 359 -16.85 -8.94 -4.96
N LEU A 360 -15.70 -8.32 -5.20
CA LEU A 360 -15.48 -7.48 -6.39
C LEU A 360 -15.49 -8.30 -7.69
N VAL A 361 -14.93 -9.52 -7.67
CA VAL A 361 -15.02 -10.45 -8.81
C VAL A 361 -16.47 -10.85 -9.07
N ALA A 362 -17.21 -11.24 -8.02
CA ALA A 362 -18.63 -11.59 -8.12
C ALA A 362 -19.48 -10.41 -8.59
N LEU A 363 -19.17 -9.19 -8.12
CA LEU A 363 -19.82 -7.96 -8.56
C LEU A 363 -19.59 -7.73 -10.06
N ALA A 364 -18.34 -7.83 -10.54
CA ALA A 364 -18.00 -7.61 -11.93
C ALA A 364 -18.68 -8.61 -12.88
N LEU A 365 -18.56 -9.91 -12.59
CA LEU A 365 -19.10 -10.96 -13.44
C LEU A 365 -20.63 -11.11 -13.29
N GLY A 366 -21.12 -11.10 -12.05
CA GLY A 366 -22.55 -11.24 -11.74
C GLY A 366 -23.39 -10.10 -12.31
N THR A 367 -22.95 -8.86 -12.14
CA THR A 367 -23.66 -7.69 -12.72
C THR A 367 -23.69 -7.79 -14.24
N SER A 368 -22.60 -8.23 -14.87
CA SER A 368 -22.55 -8.40 -16.33
C SER A 368 -23.58 -9.43 -16.82
N VAL A 369 -23.72 -10.55 -16.11
CA VAL A 369 -24.72 -11.59 -16.43
C VAL A 369 -26.15 -11.07 -16.24
N VAL A 370 -26.43 -10.36 -15.14
CA VAL A 370 -27.76 -9.80 -14.86
C VAL A 370 -28.17 -8.79 -15.93
N VAL A 371 -27.29 -7.86 -16.28
CA VAL A 371 -27.58 -6.84 -17.30
C VAL A 371 -27.73 -7.48 -18.69
N TYR A 372 -26.93 -8.51 -19.01
CA TYR A 372 -27.14 -9.30 -20.23
C TYR A 372 -28.51 -9.98 -20.25
N ALA A 373 -28.90 -10.67 -19.18
CA ALA A 373 -30.18 -11.37 -19.09
C ALA A 373 -31.36 -10.38 -19.22
N HIS A 374 -31.27 -9.23 -18.55
CA HIS A 374 -32.23 -8.14 -18.70
C HIS A 374 -32.35 -7.69 -20.17
N ASP A 375 -31.24 -7.38 -20.82
CA ASP A 375 -31.26 -6.90 -22.20
C ASP A 375 -31.72 -7.97 -23.19
N ARG A 376 -31.38 -9.24 -22.96
CA ARG A 376 -31.82 -10.39 -23.76
C ARG A 376 -33.34 -10.60 -23.71
N LEU A 377 -33.96 -10.33 -22.57
CA LEU A 377 -35.41 -10.45 -22.38
C LEU A 377 -36.18 -9.23 -22.90
N ARG A 378 -35.57 -8.04 -22.87
CA ARG A 378 -36.24 -6.77 -23.21
C ARG A 378 -36.05 -6.31 -24.64
N TYR A 379 -34.90 -6.58 -25.24
CA TYR A 379 -34.54 -6.05 -26.56
C TYR A 379 -34.36 -7.17 -27.57
N LYS A 380 -34.67 -6.88 -28.83
CA LYS A 380 -34.32 -7.74 -29.97
C LYS A 380 -33.35 -6.96 -30.86
N PRO A 381 -32.10 -7.42 -31.04
CA PRO A 381 -31.13 -6.72 -31.86
C PRO A 381 -31.53 -6.83 -33.32
N VAL A 382 -31.23 -5.77 -34.07
CA VAL A 382 -31.32 -5.76 -35.52
C VAL A 382 -30.13 -6.54 -36.07
N LEU A 383 -30.40 -7.52 -36.94
CA LEU A 383 -29.35 -8.30 -37.57
C LEU A 383 -28.57 -7.42 -38.57
N PRO A 384 -27.23 -7.56 -38.61
CA PRO A 384 -26.41 -6.85 -39.59
C PRO A 384 -26.79 -7.23 -41.02
N THR A 385 -26.88 -6.23 -41.88
CA THR A 385 -27.15 -6.40 -43.32
C THR A 385 -25.87 -6.50 -44.15
N GLU A 386 -24.74 -6.20 -43.54
CA GLU A 386 -23.42 -6.20 -44.16
C GLU A 386 -22.80 -7.60 -44.24
N ARG A 387 -21.94 -7.80 -45.24
CA ARG A 387 -21.13 -9.01 -45.39
C ARG A 387 -20.09 -9.09 -44.27
N PRO A 388 -19.68 -10.31 -43.86
CA PRO A 388 -18.58 -10.44 -42.92
C PRO A 388 -17.27 -9.94 -43.54
N SER A 389 -16.31 -9.58 -42.69
CA SER A 389 -14.97 -9.15 -43.09
C SER A 389 -13.96 -9.67 -42.10
N TYR A 390 -12.83 -10.16 -42.60
CA TYR A 390 -11.73 -10.67 -41.77
C TYR A 390 -10.84 -9.55 -41.21
N LEU A 391 -11.06 -8.30 -41.62
CA LEU A 391 -10.28 -7.14 -41.15
C LEU A 391 -10.68 -6.66 -39.76
N LEU A 392 -11.92 -6.97 -39.35
CA LEU A 392 -12.50 -6.53 -38.09
C LEU A 392 -12.21 -7.54 -36.98
N SER A 393 -11.81 -7.02 -35.81
CA SER A 393 -11.85 -7.81 -34.58
C SER A 393 -13.29 -8.11 -34.18
N CYS A 394 -13.49 -9.15 -33.36
CA CYS A 394 -14.81 -9.49 -32.78
C CYS A 394 -15.44 -8.27 -32.08
N GLY A 395 -14.65 -7.59 -31.23
CA GLY A 395 -15.07 -6.35 -30.57
C GLY A 395 -15.49 -5.25 -31.54
N ALA A 396 -14.72 -5.03 -32.61
CA ALA A 396 -15.09 -4.05 -33.63
C ALA A 396 -16.39 -4.41 -34.36
N ARG A 397 -16.58 -5.68 -34.72
CA ARG A 397 -17.78 -6.18 -35.40
C ARG A 397 -19.05 -5.90 -34.60
N TYR A 398 -19.04 -6.21 -33.31
CA TYR A 398 -20.25 -6.14 -32.49
C TYR A 398 -20.41 -4.81 -31.74
N LEU A 399 -19.33 -4.10 -31.39
CA LEU A 399 -19.42 -2.89 -30.57
C LEU A 399 -19.41 -1.60 -31.39
N PHE A 400 -18.85 -1.56 -32.60
CA PHE A 400 -18.82 -0.32 -33.37
C PHE A 400 -20.20 0.11 -33.84
N ALA A 401 -20.43 1.42 -33.79
CA ALA A 401 -21.55 2.06 -34.45
C ALA A 401 -21.31 2.00 -35.96
N ARG A 402 -22.31 1.49 -36.67
CA ARG A 402 -22.26 1.20 -38.11
C ARG A 402 -23.26 2.03 -38.92
N GLN A 403 -24.18 2.71 -38.26
CA GLN A 403 -25.24 3.46 -38.92
C GLN A 403 -24.64 4.60 -39.77
N GLY A 404 -25.01 4.66 -41.04
CA GLY A 404 -24.45 5.64 -41.99
C GLY A 404 -23.09 5.26 -42.60
N TRP A 405 -22.48 4.16 -42.16
CA TRP A 405 -21.17 3.66 -42.63
C TRP A 405 -21.28 2.38 -43.46
N ILE A 406 -22.49 1.89 -43.73
CA ILE A 406 -22.75 0.71 -44.55
C ILE A 406 -23.25 1.17 -45.93
N HIS A 407 -22.58 0.74 -47.00
CA HIS A 407 -23.00 1.01 -48.37
C HIS A 407 -22.81 -0.22 -49.25
N GLY A 408 -23.84 -0.60 -50.03
CA GLY A 408 -23.77 -1.77 -50.91
C GLY A 408 -23.52 -3.09 -50.18
N GLY A 409 -23.95 -3.21 -48.91
CA GLY A 409 -23.68 -4.38 -48.07
C GLY A 409 -22.25 -4.49 -47.54
N VAL A 410 -21.43 -3.44 -47.68
CA VAL A 410 -20.06 -3.37 -47.17
C VAL A 410 -19.97 -2.29 -46.09
N TYR A 411 -19.33 -2.59 -44.97
CA TYR A 411 -19.04 -1.62 -43.91
C TYR A 411 -17.76 -0.85 -44.24
N TYR A 412 -17.81 0.48 -44.16
CA TYR A 412 -16.67 1.37 -44.37
C TYR A 412 -16.22 1.93 -43.03
N ILE A 413 -15.03 1.54 -42.58
CA ILE A 413 -14.50 1.95 -41.28
C ILE A 413 -13.62 3.20 -41.43
N ASP A 414 -13.91 4.25 -40.67
CA ASP A 414 -13.09 5.46 -40.66
C ASP A 414 -11.69 5.17 -40.05
N TYR A 415 -10.67 5.96 -40.41
CA TYR A 415 -9.29 5.68 -39.99
C TYR A 415 -9.10 5.64 -38.48
N ALA A 416 -9.82 6.47 -37.71
CA ALA A 416 -9.71 6.49 -36.26
C ALA A 416 -10.30 5.19 -35.65
N SER A 417 -11.48 4.76 -36.10
CA SER A 417 -12.04 3.46 -35.74
C SER A 417 -11.17 2.29 -36.23
N ALA A 418 -10.52 2.43 -37.39
CA ALA A 418 -9.62 1.45 -37.95
C ALA A 418 -8.40 1.22 -37.04
N ALA A 419 -7.77 2.29 -36.55
CA ALA A 419 -6.67 2.21 -35.59
C ALA A 419 -7.08 1.46 -34.32
N LEU A 420 -8.30 1.70 -33.80
CA LEU A 420 -8.80 0.99 -32.62
C LEU A 420 -8.92 -0.52 -32.84
N THR A 421 -9.31 -0.96 -34.03
CA THR A 421 -9.34 -2.39 -34.36
C THR A 421 -8.01 -2.91 -34.92
N GLY A 422 -6.92 -2.14 -34.83
CA GLY A 422 -5.56 -2.57 -35.19
C GLY A 422 -5.22 -2.46 -36.67
N LEU A 423 -5.91 -1.60 -37.42
CA LEU A 423 -5.62 -1.30 -38.82
C LEU A 423 -4.98 0.10 -38.90
N LEU A 424 -3.69 0.16 -39.21
CA LEU A 424 -2.97 1.41 -39.42
C LEU A 424 -3.01 1.79 -40.89
N VAL A 425 -3.53 2.98 -41.18
CA VAL A 425 -3.68 3.49 -42.54
C VAL A 425 -2.59 4.50 -42.85
N PHE A 426 -1.90 4.28 -43.96
CA PHE A 426 -0.96 5.22 -44.55
C PHE A 426 -1.42 5.58 -45.97
N PRO A 427 -2.15 6.69 -46.15
CA PRO A 427 -2.54 7.14 -47.47
C PRO A 427 -1.34 7.76 -48.20
N TYR A 428 -1.00 7.23 -49.37
CA TYR A 428 0.06 7.76 -50.22
C TYR A 428 -0.39 7.86 -51.68
N ARG A 429 -0.40 9.08 -52.22
CA ARG A 429 -0.93 9.39 -53.57
C ARG A 429 -2.37 8.90 -53.74
N ARG A 430 -2.61 7.92 -54.63
CA ARG A 430 -3.93 7.32 -54.91
C ARG A 430 -4.09 5.90 -54.33
N THR A 431 -3.22 5.53 -53.40
CA THR A 431 -3.25 4.20 -52.75
C THR A 431 -3.28 4.36 -51.23
N ALA A 432 -4.20 3.69 -50.56
CA ALA A 432 -4.22 3.56 -49.12
C ALA A 432 -3.55 2.24 -48.73
N TYR A 433 -2.40 2.32 -48.05
CA TYR A 433 -1.75 1.16 -47.45
C TYR A 433 -2.32 0.92 -46.06
N VAL A 434 -2.82 -0.28 -45.80
CA VAL A 434 -3.42 -0.66 -44.52
C VAL A 434 -2.59 -1.78 -43.90
N PHE A 435 -1.87 -1.47 -42.84
CA PHE A 435 -1.13 -2.45 -42.05
C PHE A 435 -2.02 -3.00 -40.93
N ASP A 436 -2.27 -4.30 -40.95
CA ASP A 436 -3.03 -4.99 -39.91
C ASP A 436 -2.08 -5.57 -38.86
N ILE A 437 -2.08 -5.00 -37.65
CA ILE A 437 -1.23 -5.45 -36.55
C ILE A 437 -1.60 -6.86 -36.06
N LYS A 438 -2.84 -7.30 -36.31
CA LYS A 438 -3.34 -8.60 -35.86
C LYS A 438 -2.73 -9.73 -36.69
N THR A 439 -2.64 -9.52 -38.00
CA THR A 439 -2.13 -10.52 -38.96
C THR A 439 -0.72 -10.23 -39.46
N TRP A 440 -0.15 -9.06 -39.12
CA TRP A 440 1.14 -8.57 -39.62
C TRP A 440 1.20 -8.50 -41.16
N ARG A 441 0.08 -8.17 -41.80
CA ARG A 441 -0.05 -8.05 -43.26
C ARG A 441 -0.33 -6.61 -43.66
N THR A 442 0.19 -6.22 -44.83
CA THR A 442 -0.12 -4.95 -45.47
C THR A 442 -1.02 -5.16 -46.66
N LEU A 443 -2.14 -4.45 -46.71
CA LEU A 443 -3.08 -4.43 -47.81
C LEU A 443 -2.94 -3.11 -48.57
N SER A 444 -3.11 -3.14 -49.88
CA SER A 444 -3.13 -1.93 -50.71
C SER A 444 -4.52 -1.76 -51.33
N LEU A 445 -5.12 -0.59 -51.11
CA LEU A 445 -6.44 -0.25 -51.61
C LEU A 445 -6.33 0.94 -52.57
N CYS A 446 -6.91 0.79 -53.77
CA CYS A 446 -6.95 1.88 -54.75
C CYS A 446 -8.06 2.87 -54.40
N GLN A 447 -7.68 4.12 -54.15
CA GLN A 447 -8.59 5.19 -53.73
C GLN A 447 -9.67 5.48 -54.78
N GLU A 448 -9.31 5.45 -56.06
CA GLU A 448 -10.26 5.66 -57.17
C GLU A 448 -11.40 4.62 -57.17
N THR A 449 -11.09 3.38 -56.80
CA THR A 449 -12.10 2.32 -56.72
C THR A 449 -13.09 2.56 -55.58
N ILE A 450 -12.61 3.09 -54.45
CA ILE A 450 -13.45 3.45 -53.29
C ILE A 450 -14.35 4.63 -53.65
N GLU A 451 -13.80 5.66 -54.29
CA GLU A 451 -14.54 6.84 -54.73
C GLU A 451 -15.62 6.49 -55.77
N ALA A 452 -15.28 5.69 -56.79
CA ALA A 452 -16.23 5.25 -57.81
C ALA A 452 -17.40 4.46 -57.23
N LYS A 453 -17.17 3.63 -56.20
CA LYS A 453 -18.22 2.86 -55.53
C LYS A 453 -19.07 3.67 -54.56
N THR A 454 -18.60 4.83 -54.10
CA THR A 454 -19.28 5.65 -53.09
C THR A 454 -19.85 6.96 -53.64
N GLN A 455 -19.59 7.29 -54.91
CA GLN A 455 -19.92 8.56 -55.55
C GLN A 455 -21.41 8.98 -55.45
N PHE A 456 -22.34 8.03 -55.52
CA PHE A 456 -23.78 8.29 -55.50
C PHE A 456 -24.39 8.29 -54.10
N HIS A 457 -23.58 8.08 -53.05
CA HIS A 457 -24.07 8.08 -51.69
C HIS A 457 -24.16 9.51 -51.12
N PRO A 458 -25.20 9.87 -50.35
CA PRO A 458 -25.31 11.20 -49.73
C PRO A 458 -24.12 11.57 -48.83
N MET A 459 -23.42 10.57 -48.30
CA MET A 459 -22.21 10.73 -47.47
C MET A 459 -20.93 10.30 -48.21
N SER A 460 -20.89 10.41 -49.54
CA SER A 460 -19.76 9.97 -50.39
C SER A 460 -18.40 10.48 -49.90
N ARG A 461 -18.31 11.75 -49.50
CA ARG A 461 -17.06 12.35 -48.97
C ARG A 461 -16.54 11.69 -47.69
N ARG A 462 -17.41 11.10 -46.85
CA ARG A 462 -16.99 10.39 -45.63
C ARG A 462 -16.61 8.95 -45.94
N LEU A 463 -17.39 8.27 -46.78
CA LEU A 463 -17.12 6.89 -47.19
C LEU A 463 -15.86 6.76 -48.05
N ALA A 464 -15.56 7.77 -48.87
CA ALA A 464 -14.33 7.83 -49.65
C ALA A 464 -13.08 7.93 -48.77
N ALA A 465 -13.19 8.49 -47.55
CA ALA A 465 -12.08 8.61 -46.59
C ALA A 465 -12.08 7.46 -45.55
N ALA A 466 -12.67 6.32 -45.90
CA ALA A 466 -12.81 5.16 -45.03
C ALA A 466 -12.35 3.88 -45.74
N ILE A 467 -12.02 2.85 -44.95
CA ILE A 467 -11.55 1.57 -45.46
C ILE A 467 -12.77 0.66 -45.70
N PRO A 468 -13.01 0.15 -46.92
CA PRO A 468 -14.02 -0.87 -47.14
C PRO A 468 -13.61 -2.18 -46.46
N CYS A 469 -14.39 -2.64 -45.50
CA CYS A 469 -14.24 -3.93 -44.84
C CYS A 469 -14.80 -5.05 -45.73
N ILE A 470 -13.98 -5.50 -46.68
CA ILE A 470 -14.26 -6.67 -47.52
C ILE A 470 -13.60 -7.93 -46.96
N GLU A 471 -13.97 -9.09 -47.50
CA GLU A 471 -13.34 -10.38 -47.19
C GLU A 471 -11.94 -10.50 -47.81
#